data_AF-A0A1V6GR07-F1
#
_entry.id   AF-A0A1V6GR07-F1
#
_cell.length_a   1.000
_cell.length_b   1.000
_cell.length_c   1.000
_cell.angle_alpha   90.00
_cell.angle_beta   90.00
_cell.angle_gamma   90.00
#
_symmetry.space_group_name_H-M   'P 1'
#
loop_
_entity.id
_entity.type
_entity.pdbx_description
1 polymer ?
#
loop_
_entity_poly.entity_id
_entity_poly.type
_entity_poly.pdbx_seq_one_letter_code
_entity_poly.pdbx_strand_id
1 'polypeptide(L)'
;MLAYRERQVASRVRDDKRMSAFIERIGAGLVSLGMSSAAAWNLAARSMKPVMKRLENNGYIRNIPFGLKGWFACRDLPGMPEKTFHEWWKAKGRKG
;
A
#
# COMPACT_ATOMS: atom_id res chain seq x y z
N MET A 1 32.42 29.70 -6.25
CA MET A 1 31.02 29.21 -6.31
C MET A 1 30.83 27.71 -6.06
N LEU A 2 31.85 26.85 -6.15
CA LEU A 2 31.70 25.39 -5.98
C LEU A 2 31.35 24.95 -4.54
N ALA A 3 31.99 25.55 -3.52
CA ALA A 3 31.76 25.21 -2.11
C ALA A 3 30.33 25.47 -1.61
N TYR A 4 29.61 26.42 -2.23
CA TYR A 4 28.23 26.74 -1.88
C TYR A 4 27.25 25.67 -2.38
N ARG A 5 27.50 25.11 -3.57
CA ARG A 5 26.68 24.05 -4.18
C ARG A 5 26.79 22.74 -3.40
N GLU A 6 27.99 22.39 -2.91
CA GLU A 6 28.19 21.17 -2.13
C GLU A 6 27.46 21.18 -0.79
N ARG A 7 27.41 22.33 -0.09
CA ARG A 7 26.64 22.46 1.15
C ARG A 7 25.13 22.28 0.93
N GLN A 8 24.58 22.80 -0.18
CA GLN A 8 23.17 22.61 -0.50
C GLN A 8 22.81 21.18 -0.87
N VAL A 9 23.71 20.46 -1.56
CA VAL A 9 23.50 19.04 -1.89
C VAL A 9 23.58 18.20 -0.61
N ALA A 10 24.56 18.47 0.26
CA ALA A 10 24.71 17.75 1.52
C ALA A 10 23.54 17.98 2.50
N SER A 11 22.92 19.17 2.51
CA SER A 11 21.73 19.43 3.32
C SER A 11 20.49 18.72 2.77
N ARG A 12 20.26 18.77 1.44
CA ARG A 12 19.14 18.05 0.80
C ARG A 12 19.20 16.54 1.05
N VAL A 13 20.36 15.92 0.86
CA VAL A 13 20.54 14.48 1.11
C VAL A 13 20.29 14.12 2.59
N ARG A 14 20.61 15.03 3.52
CA ARG A 14 20.38 14.82 4.95
C ARG A 14 18.90 14.93 5.32
N ASP A 15 18.19 15.90 4.74
CA ASP A 15 16.75 16.08 4.95
C ASP A 15 15.94 14.94 4.32
N ASP A 16 16.32 14.49 3.11
CA ASP A 16 15.73 13.31 2.46
C ASP A 16 15.87 12.04 3.32
N LYS A 17 17.06 11.82 3.91
CA LYS A 17 17.29 10.68 4.81
C LYS A 17 16.46 10.76 6.09
N ARG A 18 16.27 11.96 6.67
CA ARG A 18 15.43 12.15 7.85
C ARG A 18 13.96 11.86 7.55
N MET A 19 13.50 12.31 6.38
CA MET A 19 12.11 12.08 5.97
C MET A 19 11.84 10.60 5.65
N SER A 20 12.80 9.93 4.99
CA SER A 20 12.75 8.48 4.78
C SER A 20 12.67 7.72 6.11
N ALA A 21 13.54 8.04 7.08
CA ALA A 21 13.55 7.37 8.38
C ALA A 21 12.25 7.60 9.19
N PHE A 22 11.63 8.77 9.05
CA PHE A 22 10.34 9.06 9.70
C PHE A 22 9.21 8.24 9.08
N ILE A 23 9.13 8.17 7.75
CA ILE A 23 8.15 7.35 7.03
C ILE A 23 8.35 5.87 7.35
N GLU A 24 9.59 5.40 7.40
CA GLU A 24 9.93 4.02 7.75
C GLU A 24 9.48 3.66 9.17
N ARG A 25 9.71 4.55 10.13
CA ARG A 25 9.28 4.35 11.53
C ARG A 25 7.75 4.30 11.67
N ILE A 26 7.03 5.18 10.96
CA ILE A 26 5.56 5.17 10.95
C ILE A 26 5.04 3.90 10.25
N GLY A 27 5.61 3.55 9.10
CA GLY A 27 5.24 2.37 8.33
C GLY A 27 5.44 1.09 9.14
N ALA A 28 6.60 0.93 9.77
CA ALA A 28 6.89 -0.22 10.63
C ALA A 28 5.93 -0.30 11.83
N GLY A 29 5.61 0.84 12.46
CA GLY A 29 4.63 0.91 13.55
C GLY A 29 3.23 0.49 13.12
N LEU A 30 2.77 0.96 11.96
CA LEU A 30 1.47 0.58 11.39
C LEU A 30 1.40 -0.92 11.05
N VAL A 31 2.47 -1.48 10.47
CA VAL A 31 2.56 -2.91 10.16
C VAL A 31 2.53 -3.74 11.45
N SER A 32 3.30 -3.33 12.48
CA SER A 32 3.32 -4.02 13.77
C SER A 32 1.93 -4.02 14.43
N LEU A 33 1.26 -2.87 14.50
CA LEU A 33 -0.10 -2.77 15.05
C LEU A 33 -1.13 -3.57 14.24
N GLY A 34 -0.99 -3.57 12.91
CA GLY A 34 -1.84 -4.36 12.01
C GLY A 34 -1.66 -5.87 12.20
N MET A 35 -0.45 -6.34 12.49
CA MET A 35 -0.16 -7.74 12.78
C MET A 35 -0.59 -8.16 14.20
N SER A 36 -0.51 -7.27 15.18
CA SER A 36 -0.90 -7.56 16.56
C SER A 36 -2.42 -7.68 16.76
N SER A 37 -3.25 -7.23 15.81
CA SER A 37 -4.71 -7.26 15.93
C SER A 37 -5.39 -7.76 14.67
N ALA A 38 -5.99 -8.95 14.76
CA ALA A 38 -6.85 -9.49 13.70
C ALA A 38 -8.03 -8.55 13.38
N ALA A 39 -8.53 -7.80 14.36
CA ALA A 39 -9.60 -6.82 14.13
C ALA A 39 -9.12 -5.64 13.29
N ALA A 40 -7.93 -5.09 13.59
CA ALA A 40 -7.33 -4.01 12.82
C ALA A 40 -7.03 -4.45 11.38
N TRP A 41 -6.49 -5.66 11.20
CA TRP A 41 -6.26 -6.25 9.88
C TRP A 41 -7.56 -6.38 9.07
N ASN A 42 -8.63 -6.90 9.67
CA ASN A 42 -9.92 -7.04 8.99
C ASN A 42 -10.54 -5.68 8.63
N LEU A 43 -10.37 -4.68 9.48
CA LEU A 43 -10.87 -3.32 9.23
C LEU A 43 -10.09 -2.65 8.09
N ALA A 44 -8.76 -2.80 8.09
CA ALA A 44 -7.89 -2.35 7.01
C ALA A 44 -8.21 -3.05 5.67
N ALA A 45 -8.43 -4.37 5.68
CA ALA A 45 -8.83 -5.11 4.50
C ALA A 45 -10.20 -4.65 3.95
N ARG A 46 -11.16 -4.38 4.86
CA ARG A 46 -12.47 -3.84 4.49
C ARG A 46 -12.39 -2.43 3.92
N SER A 47 -11.53 -1.58 4.47
CA SER A 47 -11.37 -0.20 4.00
C SER A 47 -10.57 -0.10 2.69
N MET A 48 -9.69 -1.06 2.39
CA MET A 48 -9.00 -1.13 1.09
C MET A 48 -9.94 -1.37 -0.08
N LYS A 49 -11.02 -2.13 0.13
CA LYS A 49 -11.96 -2.52 -0.94
C LYS A 49 -12.55 -1.31 -1.71
N PRO A 50 -13.15 -0.29 -1.06
CA PRO A 50 -13.63 0.89 -1.78
C PRO A 50 -12.51 1.72 -2.41
N VAL A 51 -11.32 1.74 -1.81
CA VAL A 51 -10.16 2.45 -2.37
C VAL A 51 -9.71 1.79 -3.67
N MET A 52 -9.57 0.47 -3.69
CA MET A 52 -9.20 -0.28 -4.89
C MET A 52 -10.29 -0.21 -5.95
N LYS A 53 -11.57 -0.26 -5.58
CA LYS A 53 -12.68 -0.06 -6.52
C LYS A 53 -12.66 1.33 -7.18
N ARG A 54 -12.15 2.35 -6.50
CA ARG A 54 -12.00 3.70 -7.08
C ARG A 54 -10.80 3.79 -8.04
N LEU A 55 -9.78 2.96 -7.84
CA LEU A 55 -8.61 2.84 -8.73
C LEU A 55 -8.87 1.89 -9.90
N GLU A 56 -9.91 1.07 -9.79
CA GLU A 56 -10.35 0.17 -10.84
C GLU A 56 -10.96 0.95 -12.00
N ASN A 57 -10.49 0.66 -13.21
CA ASN A 57 -11.06 1.18 -14.45
C ASN A 57 -11.39 0.00 -15.37
N ASN A 58 -12.68 -0.17 -15.65
CA ASN A 58 -13.21 -1.25 -16.50
C ASN A 58 -12.84 -2.67 -16.02
N GLY A 59 -12.92 -2.94 -14.71
CA GLY A 59 -12.62 -4.27 -14.17
C GLY A 59 -11.13 -4.55 -13.95
N TYR A 60 -10.24 -3.58 -14.19
CA TYR A 60 -8.81 -3.73 -14.03
C TYR A 60 -8.19 -2.53 -13.29
N ILE A 61 -7.22 -2.81 -12.43
CA ILE A 61 -6.37 -1.82 -11.79
C ILE A 61 -5.09 -1.72 -12.61
N ARG A 62 -4.89 -0.57 -13.26
CA ARG A 62 -3.76 -0.30 -14.16
C ARG A 62 -2.63 0.49 -13.51
N ASN A 63 -2.88 1.08 -12.35
CA ASN A 63 -1.87 1.88 -11.65
C ASN A 63 -2.24 2.04 -10.17
N ILE A 64 -1.26 1.85 -9.29
CA ILE A 64 -1.37 2.21 -7.87
C ILE A 64 -0.27 3.24 -7.58
N PRO A 65 -0.60 4.39 -6.96
CA PRO A 65 0.41 5.34 -6.50
C PRO A 65 1.29 4.70 -5.42
N PHE A 66 2.51 5.21 -5.19
CA PHE A 66 3.53 4.66 -4.25
C PHE A 66 4.32 3.43 -4.73
N GLY A 67 5.08 3.57 -5.81
CA GLY A 67 6.23 2.68 -6.09
C GLY A 67 5.91 1.33 -6.74
N LEU A 68 4.65 0.94 -6.85
CA LEU A 68 4.24 -0.29 -7.56
C LEU A 68 4.11 -0.10 -9.08
N LYS A 69 4.46 1.06 -9.63
CA LYS A 69 4.41 1.34 -11.08
C LYS A 69 5.12 0.28 -11.93
N GLY A 70 6.24 -0.28 -11.45
CA GLY A 70 6.96 -1.34 -12.16
C GLY A 70 6.17 -2.63 -12.31
N TRP A 71 5.33 -2.98 -11.33
CA TRP A 71 4.45 -4.15 -11.39
C TRP A 71 3.36 -3.97 -12.45
N PHE A 72 2.74 -2.78 -12.48
CA PHE A 72 1.68 -2.43 -13.44
C PHE A 72 2.18 -2.17 -14.86
N ALA A 73 3.49 -1.98 -15.05
CA ALA A 73 4.09 -1.85 -16.38
C ALA A 73 4.02 -3.17 -17.18
N CYS A 74 4.07 -4.31 -16.50
CA CYS A 74 4.04 -5.63 -17.12
C CYS A 74 2.68 -6.33 -16.97
N ARG A 75 1.87 -5.97 -15.97
CA ARG A 75 0.61 -6.67 -15.72
C ARG A 75 -0.44 -5.82 -15.01
N ASP A 76 -1.66 -5.85 -15.55
CA ASP A 76 -2.83 -5.32 -14.88
C ASP A 76 -3.32 -6.27 -13.78
N LEU A 77 -3.78 -5.71 -12.66
CA LEU A 77 -4.45 -6.49 -11.63
C LEU A 77 -5.95 -6.56 -11.96
N PRO A 78 -6.57 -7.75 -11.92
CA PRO A 78 -8.02 -7.84 -12.01
C PRO A 78 -8.67 -7.06 -10.87
N GLY A 79 -9.84 -6.51 -11.14
CA GLY A 79 -10.66 -5.78 -10.18
C GLY A 79 -10.88 -6.59 -8.90
N MET A 80 -11.02 -5.89 -7.79
CA MET A 80 -11.07 -6.55 -6.50
C MET A 80 -12.37 -7.35 -6.38
N PRO A 81 -12.33 -8.66 -6.05
CA PRO A 81 -13.52 -9.48 -6.02
C PRO A 81 -14.51 -8.99 -4.95
N GLU A 82 -15.81 -9.17 -5.21
CA GLU A 82 -16.86 -8.75 -4.27
C GLU A 82 -16.80 -9.49 -2.93
N LYS A 83 -16.20 -10.68 -2.88
CA LYS A 83 -16.05 -11.46 -1.65
C LYS A 83 -14.58 -11.74 -1.43
N THR A 84 -14.13 -11.57 -0.20
CA THR A 84 -12.81 -12.06 0.21
C THR A 84 -12.79 -13.59 0.16
N PHE A 85 -11.59 -14.18 0.05
CA PHE A 85 -11.44 -15.64 0.09
C PHE A 85 -12.08 -16.24 1.35
N HIS A 86 -11.91 -15.59 2.50
CA HIS A 86 -12.49 -16.03 3.76
C HIS A 86 -14.03 -16.00 3.72
N GLU A 87 -14.64 -14.93 3.21
CA GLU A 87 -16.10 -14.85 3.06
C GLU A 87 -16.64 -15.91 2.10
N TRP A 88 -15.95 -16.12 0.98
CA TRP A 88 -16.28 -17.16 0.02
C TRP A 88 -16.21 -18.56 0.66
N TRP A 89 -15.14 -18.84 1.40
CA TRP A 89 -14.93 -20.11 2.07
C TRP A 89 -16.00 -20.38 3.13
N LYS A 90 -16.32 -19.38 3.96
CA LYS A 90 -17.37 -19.46 4.98
C LYS A 90 -18.76 -19.67 4.36
N ALA A 91 -19.03 -19.03 3.21
CA ALA A 91 -20.28 -19.24 2.48
C ALA A 91 -20.37 -20.65 1.88
N LYS A 92 -19.25 -21.24 1.45
CA LYS A 92 -19.18 -22.59 0.89
C LYS A 92 -19.39 -23.66 1.97
N GLY A 93 -18.77 -23.51 3.14
CA GLY A 93 -18.91 -24.45 4.26
C GLY A 93 -20.29 -24.47 4.93
N ARG A 94 -21.18 -23.52 4.62
CA ARG A 94 -22.54 -23.42 5.17
C ARG A 94 -23.63 -24.02 4.27
N LYS A 95 -23.23 -24.59 3.12
CA LYS A 95 -24.11 -25.24 2.13
C LYS A 95 -23.97 -26.78 2.11
N GLY A 96 -23.31 -27.35 3.11
CA GLY A 96 -23.34 -28.79 3.41
C GLY A 96 -24.06 -29.00 4.73
#